data_AF-A0A349NAG4-F1
#
_entry.id   AF-A0A349NAG4-F1
#
_cell.length_a   1.000
_cell.length_b   1.000
_cell.length_c   1.000
_cell.angle_alpha   90.00
_cell.angle_beta   90.00
_cell.angle_gamma   90.00
#
_symmetry.space_group_name_H-M   'P 1'
#
loop_
_entity.id
_entity.type
_entity.pdbx_description
1 polymer ?
#
loop_
_entity_poly.entity_id
_entity_poly.type
_entity_poly.pdbx_seq_one_letter_code
_entity_poly.pdbx_strand_id
1 'polypeptide(L)'
;MRFPGIWLILILDWAAIRGSKPILMQRDEKTVFHGNCKDSMSYPIYFKPIYQERVWGGRNLSTALGRDLPNGGPIGESWDVVDRSEAMSVIEGGPHDGKSLREVIKSDPVAIMGESYDSERPFPILVKWLDCTDRLSLQVHPPKELAGELGGEPKTENWYMASCTEQASLIAGL
;
A
#
# COMPACT_ATOMS: atom_id res chain seq x y z
N MET A 1 -1.67 -23.65 17.25
CA MET A 1 -0.76 -24.13 16.17
C MET A 1 -0.41 -22.90 15.37
N ARG A 2 0.86 -22.45 15.40
CA ARG A 2 1.32 -21.29 14.64
C ARG A 2 1.75 -21.76 13.26
N PHE A 3 1.20 -21.16 12.20
CA PHE A 3 1.58 -21.43 10.82
C PHE A 3 2.26 -20.17 10.29
N PRO A 4 3.60 -20.08 10.35
CA PRO A 4 4.28 -18.88 9.89
C PRO A 4 4.22 -18.76 8.37
N GLY A 5 4.14 -17.54 7.85
CA GLY A 5 4.52 -17.23 6.47
C GLY A 5 3.37 -17.18 5.50
N ILE A 6 2.68 -16.05 5.49
CA ILE A 6 2.12 -15.47 4.27
C ILE A 6 2.59 -14.03 4.22
N TRP A 7 3.20 -13.64 3.10
CA TRP A 7 3.44 -12.24 2.76
C TRP A 7 2.35 -11.80 1.82
N LEU A 8 1.42 -11.02 2.34
CA LEU A 8 0.33 -10.47 1.55
C LEU A 8 0.73 -9.07 1.10
N ILE A 9 0.82 -8.84 -0.21
CA ILE A 9 0.59 -7.48 -0.70
C ILE A 9 -0.91 -7.31 -0.78
N LEU A 10 -1.43 -6.44 0.08
CA LEU A 10 -2.81 -6.02 0.04
C LEU A 10 -2.89 -4.73 -0.77
N ILE A 11 -3.53 -4.77 -1.94
CA ILE A 11 -3.92 -3.56 -2.67
C ILE A 11 -5.42 -3.38 -2.42
N LEU A 12 -5.78 -2.32 -1.71
CA LEU A 12 -7.18 -1.97 -1.51
C LEU A 12 -7.61 -0.94 -2.54
N ASP A 13 -8.55 -1.26 -3.42
CA ASP A 13 -9.13 -0.26 -4.31
C ASP A 13 -10.36 0.37 -3.64
N TRP A 14 -10.25 1.67 -3.34
CA TRP A 14 -11.40 2.51 -3.08
C TRP A 14 -11.99 3.04 -4.39
N ALA A 15 -12.75 2.18 -5.09
CA ALA A 15 -13.60 2.52 -6.22
C ALA A 15 -12.95 3.45 -7.29
N ALA A 16 -11.69 3.24 -7.68
CA ALA A 16 -10.97 4.17 -8.55
C ALA A 16 -10.35 3.57 -9.81
N ILE A 17 -10.26 2.25 -9.99
CA ILE A 17 -9.67 1.67 -11.21
C ILE A 17 -10.70 1.63 -12.37
N ARG A 18 -11.46 2.72 -12.56
CA ARG A 18 -12.20 2.97 -13.80
C ARG A 18 -11.79 4.33 -14.36
N GLY A 19 -10.81 4.33 -15.26
CA GLY A 19 -10.52 5.46 -16.13
C GLY A 19 -9.07 5.95 -16.17
N SER A 20 -8.23 5.57 -15.21
CA SER A 20 -6.82 6.00 -15.18
C SER A 20 -5.94 5.02 -15.96
N LYS A 21 -5.12 5.53 -16.88
CA LYS A 21 -4.06 4.73 -17.54
C LYS A 21 -3.15 4.11 -16.46
N PRO A 22 -2.70 2.87 -16.64
CA PRO A 22 -1.88 2.18 -15.64
C PRO A 22 -0.61 2.98 -15.34
N ILE A 23 -0.27 3.12 -14.06
CA ILE A 23 1.05 3.57 -13.62
C ILE A 23 2.02 2.44 -13.93
N LEU A 24 2.89 2.67 -14.90
CA LEU A 24 3.93 1.72 -15.28
C LEU A 24 5.04 1.77 -14.22
N MET A 25 5.06 0.81 -13.30
CA MET A 25 6.25 0.53 -12.48
C MET A 25 7.28 -0.15 -13.38
N GLN A 26 8.14 0.64 -14.04
CA GLN A 26 9.27 0.10 -14.78
C GLN A 26 10.37 -0.34 -13.82
N ARG A 27 10.76 -1.61 -13.96
CA ARG A 27 12.07 -2.10 -13.54
C ARG A 27 13.04 -1.72 -14.66
N ASP A 28 14.08 -0.97 -14.32
CA ASP A 28 15.12 -0.50 -15.24
C ASP A 28 15.55 -1.58 -16.23
N GLU A 29 15.31 -1.36 -17.52
CA GLU A 29 16.29 -1.59 -18.59
C GLU A 29 16.06 -0.55 -19.72
N LYS A 30 17.15 0.12 -20.08
CA LYS A 30 17.27 1.27 -21.00
C LYS A 30 16.35 1.21 -22.24
N THR A 31 15.50 2.23 -22.42
CA THR A 31 15.11 2.80 -23.74
C THR A 31 14.52 4.21 -23.53
N VAL A 32 15.15 5.24 -24.10
CA VAL A 32 14.74 6.65 -23.99
C VAL A 32 13.89 7.03 -25.20
N PHE A 33 12.62 7.40 -24.99
CA PHE A 33 11.80 8.09 -25.99
C PHE A 33 11.90 9.60 -25.78
N HIS A 34 12.35 10.33 -26.79
CA HIS A 34 12.34 11.79 -26.81
C HIS A 34 10.98 12.28 -27.29
N GLY A 35 10.16 12.78 -26.36
CA GLY A 35 8.96 13.57 -26.63
C GLY A 35 9.03 14.86 -25.83
N ASN A 36 8.90 16.01 -26.50
CA ASN A 36 8.82 17.33 -25.89
C ASN A 36 7.64 17.39 -24.89
N CYS A 37 7.93 17.20 -23.60
CA CYS A 37 7.07 17.59 -22.49
C CYS A 37 7.98 18.27 -21.47
N LYS A 38 7.67 19.53 -21.12
CA LYS A 38 8.43 20.31 -20.15
C LYS A 38 8.47 19.56 -18.82
N ASP A 39 9.66 19.12 -18.43
CA ASP A 39 10.06 18.64 -17.10
C ASP A 39 8.97 17.91 -16.29
N SER A 40 8.47 16.80 -16.83
CA SER A 40 7.71 15.83 -16.03
C SER A 40 8.67 15.15 -15.05
N MET A 41 8.38 15.27 -13.75
CA MET A 41 9.01 14.56 -12.63
C MET A 41 9.53 13.16 -13.01
N SER A 42 10.83 13.03 -13.31
CA SER A 42 11.47 11.78 -13.72
C SER A 42 12.24 11.12 -12.55
N TYR A 43 11.67 11.14 -11.34
CA TYR A 43 12.30 10.49 -10.20
C TYR A 43 11.29 9.64 -9.41
N PRO A 44 11.64 8.39 -9.05
CA PRO A 44 10.79 7.55 -8.21
C PRO A 44 10.57 8.19 -6.83
N ILE A 45 9.31 8.22 -6.37
CA ILE A 45 8.98 8.65 -5.01
C ILE A 45 9.07 7.45 -4.07
N TYR A 46 9.90 7.56 -3.04
CA TYR A 46 10.00 6.56 -1.97
C TYR A 46 9.25 7.04 -0.73
N PHE A 47 8.71 6.11 0.05
CA PHE A 47 7.97 6.41 1.28
C PHE A 47 8.58 5.69 2.48
N LYS A 48 8.55 6.34 3.64
CA LYS A 48 8.88 5.70 4.91
C LYS A 48 7.76 4.70 5.28
N PRO A 49 8.09 3.44 5.60
CA PRO A 49 7.08 2.47 6.00
C PRO A 49 6.45 2.84 7.35
N ILE A 50 5.14 2.66 7.48
CA ILE A 50 4.42 2.80 8.75
C ILE A 50 4.10 1.41 9.29
N TYR A 51 4.80 1.01 10.35
CA TYR A 51 4.63 -0.31 10.95
C TYR A 51 3.46 -0.35 11.94
N GLN A 52 2.67 -1.42 11.87
CA GLN A 52 1.53 -1.66 12.76
C GLN A 52 1.76 -2.93 13.57
N GLU A 53 1.72 -2.79 14.89
CA GLU A 53 1.72 -3.93 15.79
C GLU A 53 0.40 -4.71 15.65
N ARG A 54 0.52 -6.03 15.56
CA ARG A 54 -0.62 -6.96 15.49
C ARG A 54 -0.29 -8.21 16.28
N VAL A 55 -1.26 -8.70 17.06
CA VAL A 55 -1.09 -9.92 17.87
C VAL A 55 -0.76 -11.16 17.03
N TRP A 56 -1.19 -11.19 15.77
CA TRP A 56 -0.90 -12.24 14.80
C TRP A 56 0.38 -11.99 13.98
N GLY A 57 1.01 -10.83 14.18
CA GLY A 57 2.21 -10.42 13.48
C GLY A 57 3.45 -11.16 13.97
N GLY A 58 4.57 -10.86 13.33
CA GLY A 58 5.87 -11.42 13.66
C GLY A 58 6.97 -10.36 13.63
N ARG A 59 8.17 -10.81 13.30
CA ARG A 59 9.36 -9.97 13.13
C ARG A 59 10.03 -10.23 11.79
N ASN A 60 9.39 -11.00 10.92
CA ASN A 60 10.00 -11.52 9.70
C ASN A 60 10.21 -10.39 8.68
N LEU A 61 9.39 -9.32 8.70
CA LEU A 61 9.51 -8.20 7.73
C LEU A 61 10.93 -7.64 7.70
N SER A 62 11.65 -7.73 8.82
CA SER A 62 13.04 -7.31 8.91
C SER A 62 13.93 -8.10 7.97
N THR A 63 13.89 -9.43 8.03
CA THR A 63 14.75 -10.30 7.23
C THR A 63 14.29 -10.40 5.78
N ALA A 64 12.97 -10.48 5.55
CA ALA A 64 12.42 -10.66 4.20
C ALA A 64 12.55 -9.43 3.31
N LEU A 65 12.45 -8.22 3.90
CA LEU A 65 12.57 -6.96 3.17
C LEU A 65 13.92 -6.27 3.39
N GLY A 66 14.79 -6.84 4.23
CA GLY A 66 16.07 -6.23 4.62
C GLY A 66 15.89 -4.88 5.34
N ARG A 67 14.88 -4.77 6.22
CA ARG A 67 14.50 -3.53 6.89
C ARG A 67 14.78 -3.58 8.39
N ASP A 68 15.07 -2.43 8.98
CA ASP A 68 15.09 -2.27 10.43
C ASP A 68 13.67 -2.02 10.93
N LEU A 69 13.17 -2.95 11.75
CA LEU A 69 11.87 -2.80 12.40
C LEU A 69 12.02 -2.07 13.74
N PRO A 70 11.05 -1.24 14.15
CA PRO A 70 11.05 -0.64 15.47
C PRO A 70 11.17 -1.69 16.57
N ASN A 71 11.79 -1.32 17.69
CA ASN A 71 11.83 -2.16 18.88
C ASN A 71 10.41 -2.30 19.44
N GLY A 72 10.03 -3.49 19.91
CA GLY A 72 8.71 -3.70 20.49
C GLY A 72 8.12 -5.06 20.16
N GLY A 73 6.78 -5.08 20.07
CA GLY A 73 5.99 -6.28 19.86
C GLY A 73 6.02 -6.82 18.44
N PRO A 74 5.17 -7.82 18.14
CA PRO A 74 4.98 -8.33 16.80
C PRO A 74 4.44 -7.27 15.84
N ILE A 75 5.09 -7.10 14.69
CA ILE A 75 4.62 -6.26 13.58
C ILE A 75 3.89 -7.15 12.59
N GLY A 76 2.60 -6.89 12.38
CA GLY A 76 1.80 -7.64 11.41
C GLY A 76 1.63 -6.93 10.09
N GLU A 77 1.71 -5.60 10.05
CA GLU A 77 1.56 -4.83 8.81
C GLU A 77 2.69 -3.79 8.66
N SER A 78 3.16 -3.60 7.43
CA SER A 78 3.91 -2.42 6.99
C SER A 78 3.04 -1.69 5.97
N TRP A 79 2.60 -0.47 6.26
CA TRP A 79 1.87 0.35 5.31
C TRP A 79 2.89 1.17 4.52
N ASP A 80 3.11 0.77 3.28
CA ASP A 80 4.15 1.34 2.41
C ASP A 80 3.57 2.48 1.54
N VAL A 81 2.26 2.47 1.28
CA VAL A 81 1.54 3.61 0.67
C VAL A 81 0.16 3.77 1.30
N VAL A 82 -0.11 4.92 1.89
CA VAL A 82 -1.36 5.28 2.55
C VAL A 82 -1.60 6.79 2.50
N ASP A 83 -2.86 7.18 2.29
CA ASP A 83 -3.35 8.56 2.38
C ASP A 83 -4.70 8.56 3.10
N ARG A 84 -4.66 8.40 4.42
CA ARG A 84 -5.83 8.31 5.30
C ARG A 84 -5.67 9.25 6.49
N SER A 85 -6.78 9.62 7.11
CA SER A 85 -6.79 10.49 8.30
C SER A 85 -5.96 9.95 9.45
N GLU A 86 -5.97 8.63 9.64
CA GLU A 86 -5.31 7.92 10.72
C GLU A 86 -3.84 7.59 10.42
N ALA A 87 -3.43 7.62 9.14
CA ALA A 87 -2.06 7.36 8.72
C ALA A 87 -1.79 7.93 7.33
N MET A 88 -0.65 8.61 7.18
CA MET A 88 -0.30 9.28 5.94
C MET A 88 1.16 8.99 5.60
N SER A 89 1.41 8.50 4.39
CA SER A 89 2.77 8.20 3.94
C SER A 89 3.59 9.47 3.82
N VAL A 90 4.82 9.41 4.32
CA VAL A 90 5.80 10.49 4.26
C VAL A 90 6.87 10.10 3.25
N ILE A 91 7.18 11.01 2.34
CA ILE A 91 8.18 10.83 1.30
C ILE A 91 9.57 10.84 1.93
N GLU A 92 10.44 9.95 1.45
CA GLU A 92 11.84 9.84 1.83
C GLU A 92 12.75 10.21 0.65
N GLY A 93 13.56 11.24 0.85
CA GLY A 93 14.52 11.74 -0.12
C GLY A 93 13.92 12.57 -1.25
N GLY A 94 14.82 13.07 -2.11
CA GLY A 94 14.46 13.88 -3.26
C GLY A 94 13.83 15.25 -2.91
N PRO A 95 13.20 15.93 -3.88
CA PRO A 95 12.67 17.30 -3.72
C PRO A 95 11.48 17.43 -2.77
N HIS A 96 10.81 16.32 -2.46
CA HIS A 96 9.62 16.28 -1.59
C HIS A 96 9.91 15.62 -0.23
N ASP A 97 11.18 15.44 0.14
CA ASP A 97 11.57 14.80 1.39
C ASP A 97 10.84 15.40 2.59
N GLY A 98 10.30 14.54 3.44
CA GLY A 98 9.55 14.92 4.65
C GLY A 98 8.12 15.40 4.41
N LYS A 99 7.68 15.62 3.15
CA LYS A 99 6.27 15.92 2.84
C LYS A 99 5.44 14.64 2.83
N SER A 100 4.16 14.77 3.18
CA SER A 100 3.19 13.70 3.03
C SER A 100 2.77 13.51 1.57
N LEU A 101 2.32 12.30 1.23
CA LEU A 101 1.71 11.99 -0.07
C LEU A 101 0.56 12.95 -0.39
N ARG A 102 -0.27 13.29 0.62
CA ARG A 102 -1.38 14.22 0.46
C ARG A 102 -0.92 15.62 0.07
N GLU A 103 0.07 16.16 0.77
CA GLU A 103 0.61 17.50 0.47
C GLU A 103 1.14 17.58 -0.96
N VAL A 104 1.82 16.52 -1.41
CA VAL A 104 2.37 16.45 -2.76
C VAL A 104 1.27 16.34 -3.82
N ILE A 105 0.27 15.49 -3.62
CA ILE A 105 -0.92 15.41 -4.49
C ILE A 105 -1.64 16.76 -4.56
N LYS A 106 -1.83 17.46 -3.43
CA LYS A 106 -2.49 18.78 -3.43
C LYS A 106 -1.67 19.86 -4.12
N SER A 107 -0.33 19.78 -4.04
CA SER A 107 0.55 20.79 -4.64
C SER A 107 0.66 20.67 -6.16
N ASP A 108 0.62 19.45 -6.70
CA ASP A 108 0.68 19.19 -8.13
C ASP A 108 -0.06 17.87 -8.48
N PRO A 109 -1.41 17.89 -8.49
CA PRO A 109 -2.20 16.68 -8.70
C PRO A 109 -1.96 16.09 -10.09
N VAL A 110 -1.69 16.92 -11.10
CA VAL A 110 -1.49 16.47 -12.47
C VAL A 110 -0.18 15.71 -12.61
N ALA A 111 0.92 16.21 -12.03
CA ALA A 111 2.20 15.51 -12.10
C ALA A 111 2.21 14.18 -11.33
N ILE A 112 1.43 14.08 -10.25
CA ILE A 112 1.45 12.92 -9.34
C ILE A 112 0.39 11.88 -9.74
N MET A 113 -0.81 12.33 -10.09
CA MET A 113 -1.99 11.48 -10.30
C MET A 113 -2.56 11.52 -11.72
N GLY A 114 -2.13 12.49 -12.54
CA GLY A 114 -2.64 12.75 -13.89
C GLY A 114 -3.79 13.77 -13.96
N GLU A 115 -4.10 14.23 -15.17
CA GLU A 115 -4.97 15.38 -15.44
C GLU A 115 -6.38 15.30 -14.81
N SER A 116 -6.97 14.11 -14.71
CA SER A 116 -8.36 13.93 -14.31
C SER A 116 -8.55 13.67 -12.81
N TYR A 117 -7.48 13.71 -12.01
CA TYR A 117 -7.56 13.40 -10.61
C TYR A 117 -8.02 14.60 -9.77
N ASP A 118 -9.07 14.42 -8.98
CA ASP A 118 -9.51 15.41 -7.99
C ASP A 118 -8.53 15.44 -6.81
N SER A 119 -7.81 16.55 -6.63
CA SER A 119 -6.81 16.72 -5.57
C SER A 119 -7.36 16.63 -4.15
N GLU A 120 -8.67 16.83 -3.97
CA GLU A 120 -9.33 16.66 -2.67
C GLU A 120 -9.61 15.18 -2.37
N ARG A 121 -9.68 14.31 -3.38
CA ARG A 121 -9.87 12.87 -3.20
C ARG A 121 -8.61 12.23 -2.60
N PRO A 122 -8.74 11.28 -1.65
CA PRO A 122 -7.62 10.48 -1.18
C PRO A 122 -7.02 9.55 -2.22
N PHE A 123 -5.72 9.32 -2.09
CA PHE A 123 -5.00 8.36 -2.91
C PHE A 123 -5.76 7.02 -2.91
N PRO A 124 -6.08 6.48 -4.09
CA PRO A 124 -7.15 5.49 -4.20
C PRO A 124 -6.79 4.11 -3.66
N ILE A 125 -5.49 3.85 -3.45
CA ILE A 125 -5.01 2.54 -3.01
C ILE A 125 -4.19 2.60 -1.72
N LEU A 126 -4.41 1.61 -0.86
CA LEU A 126 -3.56 1.32 0.28
C LEU A 126 -2.71 0.11 -0.07
N VAL A 127 -1.39 0.25 0.02
CA VAL A 127 -0.42 -0.82 -0.22
C VAL A 127 0.23 -1.22 1.08
N LYS A 128 0.14 -2.52 1.41
CA LYS A 128 0.71 -3.07 2.64
C LYS A 128 1.49 -4.34 2.39
N TRP A 129 2.49 -4.58 3.22
CA TRP A 129 3.02 -5.92 3.50
C TRP A 129 2.41 -6.47 4.76
N LEU A 130 2.10 -7.76 4.78
CA LEU A 130 1.68 -8.47 5.98
C LEU A 130 2.70 -9.53 6.40
N ASP A 131 2.95 -9.64 7.70
CA ASP A 131 3.63 -10.79 8.33
C ASP A 131 2.59 -11.64 9.05
N CYS A 132 2.04 -12.62 8.35
CA CYS A 132 1.04 -13.54 8.89
C CYS A 132 1.72 -14.68 9.68
N THR A 133 2.33 -14.37 10.83
CA THR A 133 3.01 -15.37 11.68
C THR A 133 2.02 -16.24 12.45
N ASP A 134 0.90 -15.67 12.89
CA ASP A 134 -0.22 -16.37 13.48
C ASP A 134 -1.51 -16.13 12.68
N ARG A 135 -2.58 -16.84 13.03
CA ARG A 135 -3.85 -16.79 12.34
C ARG A 135 -4.52 -15.41 12.51
N LEU A 136 -4.84 -14.77 11.38
CA LEU A 136 -5.68 -13.59 11.34
C LEU A 136 -7.14 -13.95 11.69
N SER A 137 -7.90 -12.97 12.17
CA SER A 137 -9.35 -13.12 12.34
C SER A 137 -10.03 -13.54 11.04
N LEU A 138 -11.08 -14.35 11.13
CA LEU A 138 -12.00 -14.56 10.01
C LEU A 138 -12.74 -13.25 9.73
N GLN A 139 -12.71 -12.78 8.48
CA GLN A 139 -13.21 -11.46 8.10
C GLN A 139 -14.09 -11.53 6.85
N VAL A 140 -15.05 -10.62 6.77
CA VAL A 140 -15.84 -10.32 5.57
C VAL A 140 -15.97 -8.81 5.45
N HIS A 141 -15.83 -8.29 4.23
CA HIS A 141 -16.07 -6.87 3.97
C HIS A 141 -17.54 -6.64 3.63
N PRO A 142 -18.17 -5.61 4.20
CA PRO A 142 -19.56 -5.31 3.88
C PRO A 142 -19.70 -4.92 2.40
N PRO A 143 -20.86 -5.20 1.78
CA PRO A 143 -21.21 -4.65 0.48
C PRO A 143 -21.04 -3.13 0.46
N LYS A 144 -20.76 -2.58 -0.72
CA LYS A 144 -20.46 -1.15 -0.87
C LYS A 144 -21.56 -0.26 -0.29
N GLU A 145 -22.81 -0.68 -0.47
CA GLU A 145 -24.02 0.03 -0.10
C GLU A 145 -24.23 0.06 1.43
N LEU A 146 -23.67 -0.91 2.18
CA LEU A 146 -23.86 -1.05 3.63
C LEU A 146 -22.65 -0.57 4.44
N ALA A 147 -21.47 -0.44 3.82
CA ALA A 147 -20.25 -0.16 4.54
C ALA A 147 -20.31 1.12 5.38
N GLY A 148 -20.87 2.21 4.82
CA GLY A 148 -20.99 3.49 5.53
C GLY A 148 -21.93 3.42 6.74
N GLU A 149 -23.03 2.68 6.64
CA GLU A 149 -23.98 2.48 7.75
C GLU A 149 -23.35 1.70 8.91
N LEU A 150 -22.36 0.85 8.60
CA LEU A 150 -21.60 0.05 9.57
C LEU A 150 -20.36 0.76 10.10
N GLY A 151 -20.19 2.06 9.81
CA GLY A 151 -19.02 2.85 10.21
C GLY A 151 -17.73 2.41 9.51
N GLY A 152 -17.87 1.72 8.37
CA GLY A 152 -16.80 1.19 7.57
C GLY A 152 -16.74 1.78 6.18
N GLU A 153 -15.83 1.21 5.40
CA GLU A 153 -15.44 1.66 4.10
C GLU A 153 -15.54 0.46 3.13
N PRO A 154 -16.25 0.56 1.97
CA PRO A 154 -16.21 -0.46 0.94
C PRO A 154 -14.78 -0.84 0.58
N LYS A 155 -14.45 -2.11 0.77
CA LYS A 155 -13.07 -2.58 0.63
C LYS A 155 -13.03 -3.77 -0.32
N THR A 156 -12.50 -3.51 -1.51
CA THR A 156 -12.08 -4.58 -2.43
C THR A 156 -10.59 -4.75 -2.31
N GLU A 157 -10.13 -6.00 -2.22
CA GLU A 157 -8.73 -6.31 -2.01
C GLU A 157 -8.18 -7.25 -3.07
N ASN A 158 -6.91 -7.06 -3.39
CA ASN A 158 -6.08 -8.03 -4.11
C ASN A 158 -4.94 -8.49 -3.22
N TRP A 159 -4.60 -9.77 -3.35
CA TRP A 159 -3.63 -10.48 -2.55
C TRP A 159 -2.55 -11.08 -3.45
N TYR A 160 -1.31 -10.64 -3.26
CA TYR A 160 -0.14 -11.32 -3.82
C TYR A 160 0.63 -12.02 -2.71
N MET A 161 0.80 -13.34 -2.85
CA MET A 161 1.56 -14.17 -1.92
C MET A 161 3.03 -14.14 -2.29
N ALA A 162 3.82 -13.29 -1.63
CA ALA A 162 5.24 -13.10 -1.99
C ALA A 162 6.16 -14.22 -1.46
N SER A 163 5.75 -14.90 -0.39
CA SER A 163 6.40 -16.12 0.12
C SER A 163 5.45 -16.83 1.09
N CYS A 164 5.62 -18.14 1.24
CA CYS A 164 4.81 -18.98 2.09
C CYS A 164 5.66 -20.10 2.70
N THR A 165 5.29 -20.58 3.90
CA THR A 165 5.80 -21.88 4.36
C THR A 165 4.96 -23.02 3.77
N GLU A 166 5.47 -24.25 3.89
CA GLU A 166 4.79 -25.45 3.41
C GLU A 166 3.40 -25.65 4.03
N GLN A 167 3.19 -25.16 5.26
CA GLN A 167 1.92 -25.29 5.99
C GLN A 167 1.06 -24.02 5.92
N ALA A 168 1.43 -23.04 5.09
CA ALA A 168 0.64 -21.84 4.90
C ALA A 168 -0.75 -22.18 4.34
N SER A 169 -1.76 -21.44 4.79
CA SER A 169 -3.14 -21.64 4.36
C SER A 169 -3.89 -20.32 4.25
N LEU A 170 -4.84 -20.28 3.31
CA LEU A 170 -5.74 -19.16 3.09
C LEU A 170 -7.18 -19.66 3.23
N ILE A 171 -8.01 -18.89 3.92
CA ILE A 171 -9.46 -19.11 3.99
C ILE A 171 -10.11 -18.05 3.11
N ALA A 172 -10.71 -18.46 2.00
CA ALA A 172 -11.43 -17.59 1.07
C ALA A 172 -12.60 -18.35 0.45
N GLY A 173 -13.80 -17.76 0.50
CA GLY A 173 -15.03 -18.39 0.01
C GLY A 173 -15.89 -18.97 1.13
N LEU A 174 -16.86 -19.80 0.72
CA LEU A 174 -17.85 -20.47 1.58
C LEU A 174 -17.37 -21.87 1.99
#